data_AF-A0AAD9VVX0-F1
#
_entry.id   AF-A0AAD9VVX0-F1
#
_cell.length_a   1.000
_cell.length_b   1.000
_cell.length_c   1.000
_cell.angle_alpha   90.00
_cell.angle_beta   90.00
_cell.angle_gamma   90.00
#
_symmetry.space_group_name_H-M   'P 1'
#
loop_
_entity.id
_entity.type
_entity.pdbx_description
1 polymer ?
#
loop_
_entity_poly.entity_id
_entity_poly.type
_entity_poly.pdbx_seq_one_letter_code
_entity_poly.pdbx_strand_id
1 'polypeptide(L)'
;MSGNPRDMDGFLPLLSTTDIKNKLSVGDLVLNYLGDPDKSIECQDIGLFIDNVIPWLSNGNPKVVQNGLEILTYLADRMGHDFKPYVSTIIQPTIDRLGDSKDATREKAHLVLLKIMEKSCMTPQQLLDRLRPAFTHKNAKLREEALVLLTTTLNEHGADEMALSGIIPSIVKLLSDPSEKVRETALNTLTDMYRHVGERLRVDLQRKHNVPQAKLMLLLKKFDQLKASGDLMPLAMSSDGE
;
A
#
# COMPACT_ATOMS: atom_id res chain seq x y z
N MET A 1 -38.98 15.11 -7.38
CA MET A 1 -37.82 15.49 -6.54
C MET A 1 -37.44 14.29 -5.71
N SER A 2 -36.53 13.44 -6.19
CA SER A 2 -35.97 12.37 -5.36
C SER A 2 -35.04 13.04 -4.34
N GLY A 3 -35.37 12.93 -3.05
CA GLY A 3 -34.55 13.48 -1.98
C GLY A 3 -33.16 12.85 -1.96
N ASN A 4 -32.21 13.49 -1.25
CA ASN A 4 -30.90 12.90 -1.02
C ASN A 4 -31.04 11.51 -0.40
N PRO A 5 -30.23 10.51 -0.81
CA PRO A 5 -30.23 9.19 -0.19
C PRO A 5 -30.00 9.28 1.32
N ARG A 6 -30.64 8.39 2.07
CA ARG A 6 -30.63 8.39 3.54
C ARG A 6 -29.95 7.17 4.14
N ASP A 7 -29.59 6.20 3.30
CA ASP A 7 -29.00 4.92 3.64
C ASP A 7 -28.19 4.39 2.44
N MET A 8 -27.49 3.28 2.66
CA MET A 8 -26.64 2.61 1.67
C MET A 8 -27.42 2.13 0.43
N ASP A 9 -28.64 1.60 0.61
CA ASP A 9 -29.49 1.13 -0.50
C ASP A 9 -29.94 2.28 -1.40
N GLY A 10 -30.18 3.47 -0.85
CA GLY A 10 -30.50 4.67 -1.62
C GLY A 10 -29.33 5.19 -2.46
N PHE A 11 -28.09 4.95 -2.04
CA PHE A 11 -26.89 5.31 -2.81
C PHE A 11 -26.59 4.32 -3.93
N LEU A 12 -26.86 3.04 -3.72
CA LEU A 12 -26.52 1.94 -4.62
C LEU A 12 -26.88 2.20 -6.10
N PRO A 13 -28.11 2.59 -6.47
CA PRO A 13 -28.45 2.82 -7.88
C PRO A 13 -27.73 4.04 -8.50
N LEU A 14 -27.17 4.93 -7.67
CA LEU A 14 -26.48 6.14 -8.13
C LEU A 14 -25.00 5.89 -8.42
N LEU A 15 -24.39 4.84 -7.84
CA LEU A 15 -22.96 4.55 -7.98
C LEU A 15 -22.57 4.13 -9.41
N SER A 16 -23.51 3.53 -10.14
CA SER A 16 -23.32 3.03 -11.51
C SER A 16 -23.37 4.14 -12.57
N THR A 17 -23.65 5.40 -12.19
CA THR A 17 -23.65 6.54 -13.12
C THR A 17 -22.34 6.67 -13.88
N THR A 18 -22.40 6.95 -15.18
CA THR A 18 -21.22 7.24 -16.02
C THR A 18 -20.89 8.73 -16.08
N ASP A 19 -21.83 9.60 -15.70
CA ASP A 19 -21.63 11.05 -15.68
C ASP A 19 -20.69 11.48 -14.54
N ILE A 20 -19.64 12.23 -14.88
CA ILE A 20 -18.59 12.64 -13.94
C ILE A 20 -19.13 13.58 -12.85
N LYS A 21 -20.02 14.52 -13.20
CA LYS A 21 -20.58 15.46 -12.22
C LYS A 21 -21.43 14.72 -11.20
N ASN A 22 -22.23 13.77 -11.66
CA ASN A 22 -23.00 12.89 -10.80
C ASN A 22 -22.10 12.00 -9.94
N LYS A 23 -21.03 11.40 -10.48
CA LYS A 23 -20.07 10.63 -9.66
C LYS A 23 -19.46 11.47 -8.54
N LEU A 24 -19.07 12.70 -8.84
CA LEU A 24 -18.52 13.62 -7.83
C LEU A 24 -19.56 13.94 -6.75
N SER A 25 -20.77 14.35 -7.15
CA SER A 25 -21.85 14.67 -6.22
C SER A 25 -22.26 13.46 -5.37
N VAL A 26 -22.41 12.28 -5.96
CA VAL A 26 -22.74 11.04 -5.25
C VAL A 26 -21.61 10.66 -4.31
N GLY A 27 -20.35 10.77 -4.76
CA GLY A 27 -19.18 10.50 -3.93
C GLY A 27 -19.15 11.38 -2.68
N ASP A 28 -19.38 12.68 -2.82
CA ASP A 28 -19.41 13.60 -1.67
C ASP A 28 -20.56 13.25 -0.70
N LEU A 29 -21.74 12.87 -1.21
CA LEU A 29 -22.85 12.45 -0.36
C LEU A 29 -22.57 11.13 0.38
N VAL A 30 -22.00 10.13 -0.29
CA VAL A 30 -21.62 8.84 0.31
C VAL A 30 -20.55 9.05 1.38
N LEU A 31 -19.54 9.86 1.10
CA LEU A 31 -18.46 10.14 2.05
C LEU A 31 -18.96 10.87 3.29
N ASN A 32 -19.85 11.85 3.12
CA ASN A 32 -20.49 12.52 4.26
C ASN A 32 -21.33 11.55 5.10
N TYR A 33 -22.00 10.59 4.46
CA TYR A 33 -22.78 9.57 5.14
C TYR A 33 -21.89 8.57 5.91
N LEU A 34 -20.84 8.04 5.26
CA LEU A 34 -19.94 7.06 5.86
C LEU A 34 -19.03 7.66 6.94
N GLY A 35 -18.73 8.96 6.84
CA GLY A 35 -17.94 9.71 7.82
C GLY A 35 -18.68 9.97 9.14
N ASP A 36 -19.99 9.77 9.18
CA ASP A 36 -20.77 9.78 10.41
C ASP A 36 -20.80 8.34 11.00
N PRO A 37 -20.15 8.10 12.16
CA PRO A 37 -20.05 6.77 12.75
C PRO A 37 -21.41 6.20 13.19
N ASP A 38 -22.42 7.06 13.41
CA ASP A 38 -23.75 6.64 13.84
C ASP A 38 -24.63 6.15 12.67
N LYS A 39 -24.21 6.38 11.41
CA LYS A 39 -24.95 5.93 10.23
C LYS A 39 -24.73 4.45 9.97
N SER A 40 -25.79 3.66 9.76
CA SER A 40 -25.64 2.24 9.46
C SER A 40 -25.00 1.99 8.08
N ILE A 41 -24.13 0.98 7.98
CA ILE A 41 -23.61 0.46 6.71
C ILE A 41 -24.41 -0.77 6.22
N GLU A 42 -25.46 -1.18 6.93
CA GLU A 42 -26.33 -2.27 6.52
C GLU A 42 -27.06 -1.92 5.22
N CYS A 43 -27.09 -2.87 4.29
CA CYS A 43 -27.79 -2.79 3.01
C CYS A 43 -28.12 -4.18 2.49
N GLN A 44 -28.93 -4.25 1.43
CA GLN A 44 -29.32 -5.53 0.84
C GLN A 44 -28.14 -6.26 0.21
N ASP A 45 -27.22 -5.53 -0.43
CA ASP A 45 -26.07 -6.10 -1.12
C ASP A 45 -24.85 -5.17 -1.05
N ILE A 46 -24.04 -5.37 0.00
CA ILE A 46 -22.79 -4.62 0.19
C ILE A 46 -21.73 -4.99 -0.85
N GLY A 47 -21.80 -6.21 -1.41
CA GLY A 47 -20.92 -6.64 -2.48
C GLY A 47 -21.15 -5.84 -3.74
N LEU A 48 -22.40 -5.69 -4.17
CA LEU A 48 -22.78 -4.87 -5.30
C LEU A 48 -22.45 -3.38 -5.08
N PHE A 49 -22.52 -2.90 -3.85
CA PHE A 49 -22.06 -1.55 -3.51
C PHE A 49 -20.57 -1.38 -3.79
N ILE A 50 -19.74 -2.29 -3.29
CA ILE A 50 -18.28 -2.29 -3.51
C ILE A 50 -17.97 -2.43 -5.01
N ASP A 51 -18.62 -3.37 -5.70
CA ASP A 51 -18.43 -3.61 -7.13
C ASP A 51 -18.73 -2.37 -7.98
N ASN A 52 -19.72 -1.56 -7.61
CA ASN A 52 -20.02 -0.30 -8.29
C ASN A 52 -19.01 0.82 -8.00
N VAL A 53 -18.27 0.74 -6.90
CA VAL A 53 -17.18 1.68 -6.56
C VAL A 53 -15.89 1.32 -7.29
N ILE A 54 -15.58 0.04 -7.52
CA ILE A 54 -14.33 -0.41 -8.16
C ILE A 54 -14.02 0.35 -9.48
N PRO A 55 -14.95 0.54 -10.42
CA PRO A 55 -14.69 1.29 -11.67
C PRO A 55 -14.24 2.74 -11.45
N TRP A 56 -14.54 3.32 -10.28
CA TRP A 56 -14.14 4.69 -9.94
C TRP A 56 -12.63 4.81 -9.78
N LEU A 57 -11.95 3.73 -9.33
CA LEU A 57 -10.49 3.72 -9.16
C LEU A 57 -9.76 3.86 -10.51
N SER A 58 -10.37 3.44 -11.61
CA SER A 58 -9.84 3.60 -12.97
C SER A 58 -10.32 4.88 -13.68
N ASN A 59 -11.07 5.76 -13.00
CA ASN A 59 -11.63 6.94 -13.65
C ASN A 59 -10.56 7.97 -14.04
N GLY A 60 -10.78 8.69 -15.14
CA GLY A 60 -9.86 9.75 -15.59
C GLY A 60 -9.88 11.01 -14.72
N ASN A 61 -10.92 11.20 -13.90
CA ASN A 61 -11.01 12.32 -12.96
C ASN A 61 -10.38 11.92 -11.60
N PRO A 62 -9.30 12.60 -11.14
CA PRO A 62 -8.63 12.24 -9.89
C PRO A 62 -9.52 12.31 -8.65
N LYS A 63 -10.48 13.24 -8.60
CA LYS A 63 -11.38 13.36 -7.45
C LYS A 63 -12.37 12.21 -7.37
N VAL A 64 -12.81 11.67 -8.51
CA VAL A 64 -13.62 10.44 -8.55
C VAL A 64 -12.82 9.24 -8.02
N VAL A 65 -11.56 9.11 -8.44
CA VAL A 65 -10.66 8.05 -7.94
C VAL A 65 -10.46 8.19 -6.42
N GLN A 66 -10.18 9.39 -5.95
CA GLN A 66 -9.99 9.69 -4.53
C GLN A 66 -11.24 9.36 -3.71
N ASN A 67 -12.43 9.73 -4.19
CA ASN A 67 -13.68 9.40 -3.52
C ASN A 67 -13.88 7.88 -3.47
N GLY A 68 -13.59 7.15 -4.56
CA GLY A 68 -13.67 5.69 -4.57
C GLY A 68 -12.74 5.02 -3.56
N LEU A 69 -11.46 5.45 -3.50
CA LEU A 69 -10.50 4.96 -2.51
C LEU A 69 -10.96 5.24 -1.08
N GLU A 70 -11.45 6.45 -0.81
CA GLU A 70 -11.88 6.82 0.54
C GLU A 70 -13.16 6.09 0.98
N ILE A 71 -14.10 5.85 0.07
CA ILE A 71 -15.26 4.98 0.32
C ILE A 71 -14.78 3.58 0.72
N LEU A 72 -13.83 2.99 -0.03
CA LEU A 72 -13.27 1.68 0.30
C LEU A 72 -12.57 1.67 1.66
N THR A 73 -11.86 2.74 2.03
CA THR A 73 -11.27 2.87 3.38
C THR A 73 -12.33 2.85 4.47
N TYR A 74 -13.40 3.64 4.33
CA TYR A 74 -14.50 3.64 5.31
C TYR A 74 -15.16 2.26 5.41
N LEU A 75 -15.43 1.62 4.28
CA LEU A 75 -16.05 0.28 4.28
C LEU A 75 -15.12 -0.75 4.93
N ALA A 76 -13.82 -0.76 4.60
CA ALA A 76 -12.87 -1.65 5.24
C ALA A 76 -12.81 -1.42 6.76
N ASP A 77 -12.80 -0.16 7.20
CA ASP A 77 -12.74 0.19 8.62
C ASP A 77 -14.00 -0.27 9.38
N ARG A 78 -15.18 -0.03 8.81
CA ARG A 78 -16.47 -0.28 9.46
C ARG A 78 -16.94 -1.73 9.37
N MET A 79 -16.58 -2.45 8.31
CA MET A 79 -16.89 -3.88 8.16
C MET A 79 -15.88 -4.76 8.91
N GLY A 80 -14.67 -4.27 9.17
CA GLY A 80 -13.62 -5.06 9.81
C GLY A 80 -13.32 -6.35 9.01
N HIS A 81 -13.32 -7.49 9.69
CA HIS A 81 -13.01 -8.79 9.07
C HIS A 81 -14.01 -9.20 7.97
N ASP A 82 -15.24 -8.68 7.98
CA ASP A 82 -16.25 -8.96 6.96
C ASP A 82 -15.90 -8.33 5.61
N PHE A 83 -14.91 -7.43 5.56
CA PHE A 83 -14.40 -6.87 4.30
C PHE A 83 -13.51 -7.85 3.51
N LYS A 84 -13.00 -8.90 4.17
CA LYS A 84 -12.03 -9.86 3.60
C LYS A 84 -12.43 -10.48 2.26
N PRO A 85 -13.71 -10.87 2.00
CA PRO A 85 -14.12 -11.44 0.71
C PRO A 85 -13.86 -10.51 -0.48
N TYR A 86 -13.93 -9.19 -0.27
CA TYR A 86 -13.82 -8.17 -1.33
C TYR A 86 -12.38 -7.77 -1.62
N VAL A 87 -11.43 -8.11 -0.75
CA VAL A 87 -10.02 -7.71 -0.92
C VAL A 87 -9.44 -8.19 -2.25
N SER A 88 -9.80 -9.40 -2.68
CA SER A 88 -9.26 -9.98 -3.91
C SER A 88 -9.62 -9.20 -5.18
N THR A 89 -10.76 -8.51 -5.19
CA THR A 89 -11.24 -7.72 -6.33
C THR A 89 -10.68 -6.30 -6.34
N ILE A 90 -10.43 -5.72 -5.16
CA ILE A 90 -9.97 -4.33 -5.05
C ILE A 90 -8.45 -4.15 -4.96
N ILE A 91 -7.69 -5.21 -4.61
CA ILE A 91 -6.27 -5.08 -4.27
C ILE A 91 -5.43 -4.55 -5.44
N GLN A 92 -5.60 -5.13 -6.64
CA GLN A 92 -4.82 -4.70 -7.81
C GLN A 92 -5.21 -3.28 -8.29
N PRO A 93 -6.51 -2.94 -8.44
CA PRO A 93 -6.90 -1.57 -8.75
C PRO A 93 -6.35 -0.53 -7.76
N THR A 94 -6.26 -0.87 -6.47
CA THR A 94 -5.71 0.00 -5.43
C THR A 94 -4.20 0.15 -5.56
N ILE A 95 -3.45 -0.95 -5.76
CA ILE A 95 -1.99 -0.90 -5.99
C ILE A 95 -1.68 -0.04 -7.22
N ASP A 96 -2.46 -0.14 -8.30
CA ASP A 96 -2.25 0.68 -9.49
C ASP A 96 -2.34 2.19 -9.20
N ARG A 97 -3.11 2.59 -8.18
CA ARG A 97 -3.25 3.99 -7.75
C ARG A 97 -2.06 4.53 -6.96
N LEU A 98 -1.16 3.67 -6.46
CA LEU A 98 0.14 4.11 -5.95
C LEU A 98 1.01 4.72 -7.08
N GLY A 99 0.70 4.46 -8.34
CA GLY A 99 1.38 5.08 -9.48
C GLY A 99 0.79 6.42 -9.92
N ASP A 100 -0.21 6.97 -9.22
CA ASP A 100 -0.94 8.16 -9.68
C ASP A 100 -0.08 9.43 -9.66
N SER A 101 -0.32 10.30 -10.64
CA SER A 101 0.30 11.62 -10.75
C SER A 101 -0.02 12.56 -9.59
N LYS A 102 -1.13 12.34 -8.87
CA LYS A 102 -1.60 13.18 -7.76
C LYS A 102 -1.23 12.55 -6.43
N ASP A 103 -0.48 13.30 -5.62
CA ASP A 103 -0.03 12.88 -4.29
C ASP A 103 -1.19 12.44 -3.41
N ALA A 104 -2.26 13.24 -3.34
CA ALA A 104 -3.47 12.92 -2.59
C ALA A 104 -4.16 11.60 -3.02
N THR A 105 -4.03 11.21 -4.30
CA THR A 105 -4.57 9.91 -4.76
C THR A 105 -3.71 8.75 -4.25
N ARG A 106 -2.38 8.92 -4.27
CA ARG A 106 -1.45 7.90 -3.77
C ARG A 106 -1.58 7.71 -2.27
N GLU A 107 -1.70 8.80 -1.52
CA GLU A 107 -1.93 8.78 -0.06
C GLU A 107 -3.20 7.98 0.30
N LYS A 108 -4.30 8.20 -0.43
CA LYS A 108 -5.54 7.42 -0.23
C LYS A 108 -5.37 5.95 -0.62
N ALA A 109 -4.58 5.65 -1.66
CA ALA A 109 -4.29 4.26 -2.04
C ALA A 109 -3.48 3.54 -0.96
N HIS A 110 -2.45 4.19 -0.40
CA HIS A 110 -1.73 3.68 0.78
C HIS A 110 -2.69 3.42 1.94
N LEU A 111 -3.57 4.38 2.24
CA LEU A 111 -4.51 4.27 3.36
C LEU A 111 -5.44 3.05 3.21
N VAL A 112 -5.96 2.78 2.02
CA VAL A 112 -6.78 1.58 1.77
C VAL A 112 -5.97 0.31 2.06
N LEU A 113 -4.75 0.21 1.52
CA LEU A 113 -3.90 -0.99 1.66
C LEU A 113 -3.51 -1.26 3.11
N LEU A 114 -3.12 -0.20 3.84
CA LEU A 114 -2.81 -0.28 5.27
C LEU A 114 -4.06 -0.61 6.10
N LYS A 115 -5.22 0.00 5.79
CA LYS A 115 -6.47 -0.27 6.51
C LYS A 115 -6.93 -1.72 6.37
N ILE A 116 -6.77 -2.32 5.19
CA ILE A 116 -7.08 -3.74 4.97
C ILE A 116 -6.21 -4.65 5.85
N MET A 117 -4.92 -4.31 6.02
CA MET A 117 -4.04 -5.05 6.94
C MET A 117 -4.40 -4.81 8.41
N GLU A 118 -4.64 -3.55 8.80
CA GLU A 118 -5.07 -3.17 10.15
C GLU A 118 -6.31 -3.96 10.58
N LYS A 119 -7.27 -4.16 9.68
CA LYS A 119 -8.50 -4.94 9.93
C LYS A 119 -8.34 -6.45 9.75
N SER A 120 -7.10 -6.95 9.66
CA SER A 120 -6.79 -8.38 9.53
C SER A 120 -7.44 -9.06 8.30
N CYS A 121 -7.76 -8.28 7.27
CA CYS A 121 -8.32 -8.78 6.02
C CYS A 121 -7.23 -9.32 5.08
N MET A 122 -5.99 -8.88 5.27
CA MET A 122 -4.81 -9.34 4.54
C MET A 122 -3.59 -9.35 5.47
N THR A 123 -2.71 -10.33 5.33
CA THR A 123 -1.43 -10.40 6.07
C THR A 123 -0.33 -9.58 5.37
N PRO A 124 0.73 -9.15 6.09
CA PRO A 124 1.90 -8.49 5.49
C PRO A 124 2.51 -9.30 4.34
N GLN A 125 2.66 -10.62 4.52
CA GLN A 125 3.15 -11.52 3.46
C GLN A 125 2.26 -11.52 2.22
N GLN A 126 0.94 -11.54 2.37
CA GLN A 126 0.01 -11.49 1.24
C GLN A 126 0.08 -10.16 0.49
N LEU A 127 0.22 -9.03 1.19
CA LEU A 127 0.44 -7.74 0.54
C LEU A 127 1.77 -7.72 -0.21
N LEU A 128 2.83 -8.24 0.40
CA LEU A 128 4.15 -8.34 -0.24
C LEU A 128 4.08 -9.12 -1.55
N ASP A 129 3.38 -10.27 -1.56
CA ASP A 129 3.21 -11.09 -2.76
C ASP A 129 2.45 -10.37 -3.88
N ARG A 130 1.46 -9.54 -3.53
CA ARG A 130 0.74 -8.68 -4.48
C ARG A 130 1.58 -7.51 -4.97
N LEU A 131 2.51 -6.98 -4.17
CA LEU A 131 3.39 -5.88 -4.55
C LEU A 131 4.58 -6.30 -5.42
N ARG A 132 4.97 -7.59 -5.43
CA ARG A 132 6.14 -8.06 -6.20
C ARG A 132 6.22 -7.55 -7.65
N PRO A 133 5.13 -7.56 -8.45
CA PRO A 133 5.17 -7.06 -9.82
C PRO A 133 5.47 -5.55 -9.90
N ALA A 134 5.05 -4.77 -8.90
CA ALA A 134 5.19 -3.32 -8.86
C ALA A 134 6.67 -2.89 -8.87
N PHE A 135 7.59 -3.65 -8.27
CA PHE A 135 9.03 -3.37 -8.29
C PHE A 135 9.65 -3.38 -9.69
N THR A 136 9.00 -3.98 -10.69
CA THR A 136 9.49 -4.02 -12.07
C THR A 136 8.59 -3.27 -13.05
N HIS A 137 7.58 -2.56 -12.54
CA HIS A 137 6.58 -1.90 -13.36
C HIS A 137 7.17 -0.72 -14.15
N LYS A 138 6.64 -0.43 -15.34
CA LYS A 138 7.13 0.66 -16.21
C LYS A 138 7.02 2.06 -15.58
N ASN A 139 6.00 2.29 -14.76
CA ASN A 139 5.78 3.56 -14.07
C ASN A 139 6.74 3.69 -12.87
N ALA A 140 7.68 4.63 -12.94
CA ALA A 140 8.66 4.87 -11.88
C ALA A 140 8.03 5.25 -10.54
N LYS A 141 6.91 5.98 -10.57
CA LYS A 141 6.23 6.38 -9.33
C LYS A 141 5.59 5.19 -8.62
N LEU A 142 5.04 4.23 -9.37
CA LEU A 142 4.55 2.99 -8.79
C LEU A 142 5.68 2.17 -8.15
N ARG A 143 6.87 2.11 -8.79
CA ARG A 143 8.04 1.43 -8.21
C ARG A 143 8.48 2.08 -6.90
N GLU A 144 8.56 3.41 -6.88
CA GLU A 144 8.91 4.21 -5.70
C GLU A 144 7.93 3.96 -4.56
N GLU A 145 6.62 4.03 -4.82
CA GLU A 145 5.58 3.95 -3.80
C GLU A 145 5.37 2.52 -3.29
N ALA A 146 5.66 1.50 -4.12
CA ALA A 146 5.73 0.12 -3.67
C ALA A 146 6.88 -0.12 -2.66
N LEU A 147 8.02 0.54 -2.85
CA LEU A 147 9.12 0.51 -1.87
C LEU A 147 8.72 1.21 -0.57
N VAL A 148 8.05 2.37 -0.67
CA VAL A 148 7.52 3.09 0.51
C VAL A 148 6.54 2.21 1.29
N LEU A 149 5.58 1.59 0.60
CA LEU A 149 4.59 0.72 1.25
C LEU A 149 5.24 -0.51 1.90
N LEU A 150 6.25 -1.10 1.26
CA LEU A 150 7.04 -2.19 1.86
C LEU A 150 7.71 -1.73 3.16
N THR A 151 8.39 -0.58 3.15
CA THR A 151 9.05 -0.04 4.35
C THR A 151 8.04 0.25 5.46
N THR A 152 6.89 0.85 5.14
CA THR A 152 5.82 1.09 6.11
C THR A 152 5.32 -0.23 6.72
N THR A 153 5.01 -1.21 5.87
CA THR A 153 4.56 -2.54 6.30
C THR A 153 5.58 -3.22 7.21
N LEU A 154 6.87 -3.12 6.86
CA LEU A 154 7.96 -3.66 7.65
C LEU A 154 8.09 -2.99 9.02
N ASN A 155 7.96 -1.67 9.08
CA ASN A 155 8.06 -0.93 10.33
C ASN A 155 6.86 -1.17 11.26
N GLU A 156 5.67 -1.39 10.71
CA GLU A 156 4.46 -1.65 11.49
C GLU A 156 4.35 -3.10 11.98
N HIS A 157 4.79 -4.07 11.17
CA HIS A 157 4.55 -5.49 11.44
C HIS A 157 5.80 -6.32 11.76
N GLY A 158 7.00 -5.81 11.48
CA GLY A 158 8.24 -6.57 11.66
C GLY A 158 8.62 -7.47 10.49
N ALA A 159 9.87 -7.93 10.49
CA ALA A 159 10.43 -8.77 9.41
C ALA A 159 10.02 -10.24 9.49
N ASP A 160 9.61 -10.73 10.64
CA ASP A 160 9.16 -12.11 10.88
C ASP A 160 7.83 -12.44 10.18
N GLU A 161 6.99 -11.43 9.96
CA GLU A 161 5.74 -11.53 9.21
C GLU A 161 5.94 -11.60 7.68
N MET A 162 7.18 -11.49 7.18
CA MET A 162 7.48 -11.39 5.75
C MET A 162 8.73 -12.17 5.31
N ALA A 163 8.59 -12.94 4.23
CA ALA A 163 9.68 -13.63 3.54
C ALA A 163 10.51 -12.65 2.67
N LEU A 164 11.23 -11.73 3.31
CA LEU A 164 11.98 -10.65 2.67
C LEU A 164 13.09 -11.14 1.71
N SER A 165 13.65 -12.33 1.92
CA SER A 165 14.73 -12.87 1.08
C SER A 165 14.34 -12.95 -0.41
N GLY A 166 13.07 -13.23 -0.70
CA GLY A 166 12.56 -13.35 -2.07
C GLY A 166 12.47 -12.03 -2.84
N ILE A 167 12.52 -10.88 -2.16
CA ILE A 167 12.35 -9.56 -2.78
C ILE A 167 13.64 -8.72 -2.80
N ILE A 168 14.67 -9.12 -2.04
CA ILE A 168 15.99 -8.46 -2.04
C ILE A 168 16.56 -8.30 -3.47
N PRO A 169 16.56 -9.32 -4.35
CA PRO A 169 17.11 -9.16 -5.71
C PRO A 169 16.41 -8.05 -6.50
N SER A 170 15.09 -7.91 -6.34
CA SER A 170 14.31 -6.86 -7.00
C SER A 170 14.69 -5.47 -6.49
N ILE A 171 14.86 -5.31 -5.18
CA ILE A 171 15.27 -4.01 -4.59
C ILE A 171 16.72 -3.67 -4.98
N VAL A 172 17.63 -4.64 -4.99
CA VAL A 172 19.02 -4.44 -5.44
C VAL A 172 19.05 -3.92 -6.88
N LYS A 173 18.20 -4.46 -7.76
CA LYS A 173 18.08 -3.96 -9.15
C LYS A 173 17.63 -2.50 -9.20
N LEU A 174 16.76 -2.07 -8.28
CA LEU A 174 16.26 -0.69 -8.19
C LEU A 174 17.32 0.32 -7.73
N LEU A 175 18.45 -0.12 -7.17
CA LEU A 175 19.59 0.78 -6.89
C LEU A 175 20.21 1.40 -8.16
N SER A 176 19.93 0.78 -9.32
CA SER A 176 20.36 1.23 -10.65
C SER A 176 19.16 1.67 -11.52
N ASP A 177 18.02 1.99 -10.90
CA ASP A 177 16.83 2.45 -11.61
C ASP A 177 17.09 3.75 -12.41
N PRO A 178 16.47 3.96 -13.58
CA PRO A 178 16.58 5.23 -14.32
C PRO A 178 16.15 6.46 -13.51
N SER A 179 15.14 6.32 -12.64
CA SER A 179 14.64 7.38 -11.77
C SER A 179 15.53 7.54 -10.53
N GLU A 180 16.02 8.75 -10.29
CA GLU A 180 16.81 9.06 -9.10
C GLU A 180 16.04 8.79 -7.80
N LYS A 181 14.78 9.21 -7.74
CA LYS A 181 13.91 8.97 -6.57
C LYS A 181 13.78 7.48 -6.27
N VAL A 182 13.63 6.63 -7.30
CA VAL A 182 13.52 5.18 -7.10
C VAL A 182 14.84 4.61 -6.56
N ARG A 183 15.99 5.08 -7.06
CA ARG A 183 17.31 4.66 -6.54
C ARG A 183 17.50 5.05 -5.08
N GLU A 184 17.10 6.26 -4.71
CA GLU A 184 17.19 6.76 -3.33
C GLU A 184 16.25 5.99 -2.41
N THR A 185 15.00 5.80 -2.79
CA THR A 185 14.03 5.02 -2.01
C THR A 185 14.48 3.57 -1.86
N ALA A 186 15.07 2.95 -2.89
CA ALA A 186 15.60 1.59 -2.80
C ALA A 186 16.77 1.47 -1.81
N LEU A 187 17.67 2.47 -1.81
CA LEU A 187 18.77 2.54 -0.85
C LEU A 187 18.25 2.66 0.59
N ASN A 188 17.25 3.51 0.82
CA ASN A 188 16.63 3.67 2.12
C ASN A 188 15.89 2.40 2.53
N THR A 189 15.13 1.77 1.63
CA THR A 189 14.44 0.51 1.88
C THR A 189 15.39 -0.59 2.34
N LEU A 190 16.56 -0.76 1.71
CA LEU A 190 17.58 -1.72 2.18
C LEU A 190 18.18 -1.34 3.54
N THR A 191 18.24 -0.05 3.85
CA THR A 191 18.68 0.47 5.15
C THR A 191 17.66 0.15 6.25
N ASP A 192 16.37 0.36 5.98
CA ASP A 192 15.28 -0.04 6.86
C ASP A 192 15.23 -1.56 7.01
N MET A 193 15.39 -2.34 5.93
CA MET A 193 15.48 -3.79 6.03
C MET A 193 16.64 -4.25 6.91
N TYR A 194 17.80 -3.59 6.87
CA TYR A 194 18.92 -3.92 7.77
C TYR A 194 18.56 -3.66 9.24
N ARG A 195 17.79 -2.60 9.51
CA ARG A 195 17.30 -2.30 10.87
C ARG A 195 16.52 -3.47 11.47
N HIS A 196 15.77 -4.20 10.64
CA HIS A 196 14.96 -5.34 11.07
C HIS A 196 15.66 -6.70 10.97
N VAL A 197 16.55 -6.89 9.99
CA VAL A 197 17.16 -8.19 9.65
C VAL A 197 18.61 -8.32 10.17
N GLY A 198 19.33 -7.22 10.34
CA GLY A 198 20.71 -7.22 10.85
C GLY A 198 21.76 -7.75 9.87
N GLU A 199 22.84 -8.31 10.43
CA GLU A 199 24.04 -8.73 9.68
C GLU A 199 23.77 -9.76 8.59
N ARG A 200 22.71 -10.57 8.76
CA ARG A 200 22.27 -11.50 7.71
C ARG A 200 22.01 -10.78 6.38
N LEU A 201 21.39 -9.61 6.40
CA LEU A 201 21.19 -8.82 5.17
C LEU A 201 22.52 -8.30 4.62
N ARG A 202 23.43 -7.84 5.48
CA ARG A 202 24.78 -7.41 5.06
C ARG A 202 25.49 -8.53 4.31
N VAL A 203 25.53 -9.73 4.89
CA VAL A 203 26.20 -10.91 4.29
C VAL A 203 25.54 -11.29 2.97
N ASP A 204 24.21 -11.29 2.91
CA ASP A 204 23.48 -11.60 1.68
C ASP A 204 23.80 -10.59 0.57
N LEU A 205 23.80 -9.30 0.87
CA LEU A 205 24.14 -8.25 -0.10
C LEU A 205 25.60 -8.35 -0.60
N GLN A 206 26.54 -8.77 0.25
CA GLN A 206 27.95 -8.91 -0.12
C GLN A 206 28.23 -10.19 -0.93
N ARG A 207 27.52 -11.29 -0.65
CA ARG A 207 27.86 -12.62 -1.19
C ARG A 207 26.93 -13.12 -2.28
N LYS A 208 25.64 -12.76 -2.23
CA LYS A 208 24.59 -13.37 -3.05
C LYS A 208 24.01 -12.44 -4.11
N HIS A 209 24.23 -11.13 -3.97
CA HIS A 209 23.61 -10.14 -4.84
C HIS A 209 24.66 -9.29 -5.56
N ASN A 210 24.40 -8.97 -6.83
CA ASN A 210 25.30 -8.16 -7.64
C ASN A 210 25.05 -6.66 -7.40
N VAL A 211 25.37 -6.19 -6.19
CA VAL A 211 25.22 -4.79 -5.80
C VAL A 211 26.40 -3.99 -6.38
N PRO A 212 26.17 -2.86 -7.10
CA PRO A 212 27.25 -2.02 -7.57
C PRO A 212 28.15 -1.54 -6.41
N GLN A 213 29.47 -1.67 -6.54
CA GLN A 213 30.42 -1.47 -5.42
C GLN A 213 30.24 -0.14 -4.69
N ALA A 214 30.03 0.97 -5.43
CA ALA A 214 29.80 2.29 -4.82
C ALA A 214 28.52 2.33 -3.97
N LYS A 215 27.46 1.64 -4.39
CA LYS A 215 26.19 1.54 -3.63
C LYS A 215 26.33 0.61 -2.44
N LEU A 216 27.06 -0.50 -2.59
CA LEU A 216 27.36 -1.42 -1.50
C LEU A 216 28.12 -0.69 -0.38
N MET A 217 29.19 0.04 -0.70
CA MET A 217 29.95 0.81 0.29
C MET A 217 29.09 1.83 1.03
N LEU A 218 28.15 2.49 0.34
CA LEU A 218 27.21 3.43 0.94
C LEU A 218 26.23 2.72 1.89
N LEU A 219 25.68 1.57 1.51
CA LEU A 219 24.82 0.76 2.37
C LEU A 219 25.56 0.29 3.61
N LEU A 220 26.77 -0.27 3.46
CA LEU A 220 27.58 -0.74 4.59
C LEU A 220 27.85 0.37 5.60
N LYS A 221 28.19 1.58 5.12
CA LYS A 221 28.36 2.75 5.99
C LYS A 221 27.08 3.12 6.74
N LYS A 222 25.92 3.09 6.07
CA LYS A 222 24.61 3.33 6.72
C LYS A 222 24.28 2.26 7.76
N PHE A 223 24.60 1.00 7.47
CA PHE A 223 24.41 -0.12 8.40
C PHE A 223 25.27 0.05 9.66
N ASP A 224 26.54 0.43 9.52
CA ASP A 224 27.42 0.73 10.66
C ASP A 224 26.89 1.87 11.52
N GLN A 225 26.33 2.91 10.89
CA GLN A 225 25.71 4.04 11.60
C GLN A 225 24.48 3.60 12.40
N LEU A 226 23.59 2.79 11.82
CA LEU A 226 22.42 2.24 12.51
C LEU A 226 22.80 1.34 13.69
N LYS A 227 23.83 0.50 13.50
CA LYS A 227 24.34 -0.37 14.57
C LYS A 227 24.94 0.46 15.70
N ALA A 228 25.72 1.49 15.38
CA ALA A 228 26.33 2.38 16.37
C ALA A 228 25.30 3.24 17.13
N SER A 229 24.18 3.60 16.51
CA SER A 229 23.09 4.33 17.17
C SER A 229 22.19 3.44 18.04
N GLY A 230 22.40 2.12 18.05
CA GLY A 230 21.55 1.18 18.80
C GLY A 230 20.12 1.10 18.26
N ASP A 231 19.92 1.41 16.97
CA ASP A 231 18.60 1.58 16.36
C ASP A 231 18.06 0.29 15.71
N LEU A 232 18.70 -0.84 15.97
CA LEU A 232 18.33 -2.16 15.46
C LEU A 232 17.13 -2.73 16.21
N MET A 233 16.26 -3.44 15.48
CA MET A 233 15.11 -4.13 16.06
C MET A 233 15.55 -5.42 16.78
N PRO A 234 14.76 -5.94 17.74
CA PRO A 234 15.15 -7.10 18.54
C PRO A 234 15.57 -8.33 17.72
N LEU A 235 14.86 -8.61 16.61
CA LEU A 235 15.18 -9.72 15.71
C LEU A 235 16.60 -9.57 15.10
N ALA A 236 16.95 -8.37 14.64
CA ALA A 236 18.28 -8.08 14.10
C ALA A 236 19.39 -8.31 15.13
N MET A 237 19.17 -7.93 16.39
CA MET A 237 20.15 -8.09 17.47
C MET A 237 20.41 -9.57 17.81
N SER A 238 19.40 -10.43 17.69
CA SER A 238 19.54 -11.87 17.95
C SER A 238 20.37 -12.60 16.88
N SER A 239 20.48 -12.03 15.67
CA SER A 239 21.24 -12.62 14.56
C SER A 239 22.77 -12.44 14.66
N ASP A 240 23.25 -11.63 15.61
CA ASP A 240 24.69 -11.44 15.88
C ASP A 240 25.32 -12.59 16.68
N GLY A 241 24.52 -13.58 17.12
CA GLY A 241 24.92 -14.65 18.04
C GLY A 241 25.02 -16.07 17.46
N GLU A 242 24.84 -16.28 16.14
CA GLU A 242 24.96 -17.58 15.46
C GLU A 242 26.11 -17.63 14.44
#